data_AF-R9IEC4-F1
#
_entry.id   AF-R9IEC4-F1
#
_cell.length_a   1.000
_cell.length_b   1.000
_cell.length_c   1.000
_cell.angle_alpha   90.00
_cell.angle_beta   90.00
_cell.angle_gamma   90.00
#
_symmetry.space_group_name_H-M   'P 1'
#
loop_
_entity.id
_entity.type
_entity.pdbx_description
1 polymer ?
#
loop_
_entity_poly.entity_id
_entity_poly.type
_entity_poly.pdbx_seq_one_letter_code
_entity_poly.pdbx_strand_id
1 'polypeptide(L)' 'MQTKLPTGIENFMKMRIGGFYYVDKTGLIRTLLENPRKVNLFTHPRRFGKTLNMSMLNLNYSRYLFQ' A
#
# COMPACT_ATOMS: atom_id res chain seq x y z
N MET A 1 17.15 -4.97 15.31
CA MET A 1 17.53 -4.11 14.15
C MET A 1 16.57 -2.94 14.11
N GLN A 2 17.07 -1.71 14.18
CA GLN A 2 16.23 -0.51 14.23
C GLN A 2 15.68 -0.24 12.83
N THR A 3 14.42 -0.59 12.58
CA THR A 3 13.77 -0.38 11.28
C THR A 3 13.61 1.12 11.04
N LYS A 4 14.25 1.63 9.98
CA LYS A 4 14.20 3.06 9.65
C LYS A 4 12.76 3.45 9.30
N LEU A 5 12.27 4.52 9.94
CA LEU A 5 10.98 5.09 9.59
C LEU A 5 11.07 5.73 8.20
N PRO A 6 10.13 5.45 7.29
CA PRO A 6 10.09 6.02 5.95
C PRO A 6 9.59 7.47 6.03
N THR A 7 10.49 8.40 6.34
CA THR A 7 10.17 9.84 6.31
C THR A 7 10.28 10.34 4.86
N GLY A 8 9.14 10.68 4.24
CA GLY A 8 9.11 11.25 2.89
C GLY A 8 9.21 10.24 1.74
N ILE A 9 9.18 8.93 2.03
CA ILE A 9 9.16 7.87 1.01
C ILE A 9 7.72 7.43 0.79
N GLU A 10 7.17 7.77 -0.38
CA GLU A 10 5.78 7.44 -0.72
C GLU A 10 5.66 6.27 -1.72
N ASN A 11 6.78 5.78 -2.24
CA ASN A 11 6.81 4.67 -3.19
C ASN A 11 7.05 3.33 -2.47
N PHE A 12 6.10 2.40 -2.64
CA PHE A 12 6.13 1.09 -2.00
C PHE A 12 7.36 0.26 -2.39
N MET A 13 7.81 0.32 -3.66
CA MET A 13 8.99 -0.42 -4.11
C MET A 13 10.27 0.05 -3.42
N LYS A 14 10.42 1.37 -3.26
CA LYS A 14 11.57 1.95 -2.55
C LYS A 14 11.56 1.55 -1.07
N MET A 15 10.38 1.43 -0.45
CA MET A 15 10.26 0.99 0.93
C MET A 15 10.61 -0.48 1.11
N ARG A 16 10.15 -1.35 0.19
CA ARG A 16 10.44 -2.78 0.22
C ARG A 16 11.91 -3.10 -0.03
N ILE A 17 12.54 -2.45 -1.01
CA ILE A 17 13.96 -2.64 -1.34
C ILE A 17 14.85 -2.01 -0.27
N GLY A 18 14.47 -0.84 0.25
CA GLY A 18 15.26 -0.10 1.22
C GLY A 18 15.14 -0.59 2.68
N GLY A 19 14.38 -1.66 2.94
CA GLY A 19 14.22 -2.22 4.28
C GLY A 19 13.56 -1.27 5.29
N PHE A 20 12.67 -0.39 4.82
CA PHE A 20 11.99 0.58 5.68
C PHE A 20 10.81 -0.05 6.43
N TYR A 21 10.46 0.52 7.58
CA TYR A 21 9.28 0.11 8.33
C TYR A 21 8.00 0.53 7.60
N TYR A 22 7.12 -0.40 7.26
CA TYR A 22 5.80 -0.09 6.72
C TYR A 22 4.76 -1.06 7.26
N VAL A 23 3.51 -0.61 7.34
CA VAL A 23 2.38 -1.48 7.66
C VAL A 23 1.94 -2.16 6.38
N ASP A 24 2.02 -3.49 6.35
CA ASP A 24 1.51 -4.27 5.23
C ASP A 24 -0.02 -4.25 5.22
N LYS A 25 -0.59 -3.70 4.14
CA LYS A 25 -2.05 -3.60 3.92
C LYS A 25 -2.51 -4.49 2.77
N THR A 26 -1.67 -5.40 2.26
CA THR A 26 -2.02 -6.33 1.18
C THR A 26 -3.27 -7.16 1.49
N GLY A 27 -3.44 -7.62 2.73
CA GLY A 27 -4.66 -8.34 3.14
C GLY A 27 -5.93 -7.50 3.00
N LEU A 28 -5.88 -6.23 3.43
CA LEU A 28 -6.99 -5.30 3.29
C LEU A 28 -7.26 -4.96 1.82
N ILE A 29 -6.21 -4.83 1.00
CA ILE A 29 -6.34 -4.67 -0.46
C ILE A 29 -7.02 -5.89 -1.08
N ARG A 30 -6.63 -7.12 -0.70
CA ARG A 30 -7.27 -8.34 -1.20
C ARG A 30 -8.76 -8.38 -0.85
N THR A 31 -9.11 -8.10 0.40
CA THR A 31 -10.51 -8.00 0.82
C THR A 31 -11.26 -6.91 0.02
N LEU A 32 -10.64 -5.76 -0.25
CA LEU A 32 -11.27 -4.72 -1.08
C LEU A 32 -11.49 -5.14 -2.53
N LEU A 33 -10.59 -5.97 -3.10
CA LEU A 33 -10.70 -6.49 -4.47
C LEU A 33 -11.74 -7.60 -4.59
N GLU A 34 -11.85 -8.46 -3.58
CA GLU A 34 -12.82 -9.56 -3.53
C GLU A 34 -14.24 -9.06 -3.25
N ASN A 35 -14.40 -7.86 -2.67
CA ASN A 35 -15.70 -7.25 -2.46
C ASN A 35 -16.21 -6.57 -3.74
N PRO A 36 -17.41 -6.90 -4.25
CA PRO A 36 -17.96 -6.37 -5.52
C PRO A 36 -18.46 -4.91 -5.41
N ARG A 37 -17.91 -4.10 -4.50
CA ARG A 37 -18.36 -2.72 -4.27
C ARG A 37 -17.76 -1.78 -5.31
N LYS A 38 -18.61 -1.12 -6.09
CA LYS A 38 -18.20 -0.17 -7.16
C LYS A 38 -17.40 1.03 -6.65
N VAL A 39 -17.61 1.46 -5.40
CA VAL A 39 -16.93 2.61 -4.78
C VAL A 39 -16.60 2.31 -3.31
N ASN A 40 -15.33 2.51 -2.94
CA ASN A 40 -14.85 2.39 -1.57
C ASN A 40 -14.44 3.78 -1.04
N LEU A 41 -15.03 4.21 0.07
CA LEU A 41 -14.74 5.49 0.72
C LEU A 41 -13.69 5.31 1.81
N PHE A 42 -12.59 6.03 1.70
CA PHE A 42 -11.59 6.14 2.77
C PHE A 42 -11.79 7.50 3.47
N THR A 43 -12.35 7.49 4.69
CA THR A 43 -12.39 8.68 5.54
C THR A 43 -10.96 9.17 5.76
N HIS A 44 -10.74 10.49 5.89
CA HIS A 44 -9.47 11.13 5.53
C HIS A 44 -8.59 11.57 6.74
N PRO A 45 -7.98 10.67 7.54
CA PRO A 45 -6.96 11.09 8.48
C PRO A 45 -5.69 11.52 7.72
N ARG A 46 -5.14 12.67 8.10
CA ARG A 46 -3.91 13.26 7.52
C ARG A 46 -2.73 12.33 7.82
N ARG A 47 -1.80 12.17 6.87
CA ARG A 47 -0.59 11.31 6.98
C ARG A 47 -0.83 9.79 7.13
N PHE A 48 -2.04 9.29 6.83
CA PHE A 48 -2.34 7.85 6.91
C PHE A 48 -1.70 6.97 5.81
N GLY A 49 -0.80 7.55 5.00
CA GLY A 49 -0.10 6.84 3.94
C GLY A 49 -0.98 6.53 2.72
N LYS A 50 -1.83 7.48 2.27
CA LYS A 50 -2.68 7.28 1.08
C LYS A 50 -1.88 7.07 -0.20
N THR A 51 -0.87 7.91 -0.45
CA THR A 51 0.01 7.75 -1.63
C THR A 51 0.70 6.39 -1.63
N LEU A 52 1.21 5.98 -0.47
CA LEU A 52 1.80 4.67 -0.28
C LEU A 52 0.80 3.55 -0.56
N ASN A 53 -0.44 3.69 -0.09
CA ASN A 53 -1.49 2.69 -0.31
C ASN A 53 -1.83 2.55 -1.80
N MET A 54 -1.87 3.67 -2.55
CA MET A 54 -2.06 3.66 -4.00
C MET A 54 -0.88 3.00 -4.73
N SER A 55 0.35 3.27 -4.30
CA SER A 55 1.55 2.61 -4.85
C SER A 55 1.53 1.09 -4.59
N MET A 56 1.07 0.66 -3.42
CA MET A 56 0.91 -0.74 -3.06
C MET A 56 -0.21 -1.42 -3.89
N LEU A 57 -1.35 -0.75 -4.08
CA LEU A 57 -2.44 -1.21 -4.96
C LEU A 57 -1.95 -1.45 -6.38
N ASN A 58 -1.31 -0.45 -7.00
CA ASN A 58 -0.81 -0.56 -8.38
C ASN A 58 0.16 -1.73 -8.55
N LEU A 59 1.06 -1.94 -7.58
CA LEU A 59 1.99 -3.07 -7.63
C LEU A 59 1.26 -4.41 -7.54
N ASN A 60 0.29 -4.53 -6.63
CA ASN A 60 -0.49 -5.76 -6.49
C ASN A 60 -1.30 -6.07 -7.75
N TYR A 61 -1.96 -5.08 -8.34
CA TYR A 61 -2.69 -5.23 -9.61
C TYR A 61 -1.77 -5.66 -10.76
N SER A 62 -0.63 -4.99 -10.93
CA SER A 62 0.37 -5.36 -11.94
C SER A 62 0.82 -6.80 -11.73
N ARG A 63 1.09 -7.20 -10.48
CA ARG A 63 1.47 -8.58 -10.15
C ARG A 63 0.37 -9.61 -10.44
N TYR A 64 -0.91 -9.27 -10.30
CA TYR A 64 -2.03 -10.14 -10.68
C TYR A 64 -2.25 -10.24 -12.19
N LEU A 65 -1.97 -9.17 -12.94
CA LEU A 65 -2.13 -9.12 -14.41
C LEU A 65 -1.04 -9.89 -15.17
N PHE A 66 0.14 -10.04 -14.56
CA PHE A 66 1.29 -10.75 -15.14
C PHE A 66 1.54 -12.14 -14.51
N GLN A 67 0.54 -12.70 -13.83
CA GLN A 67 0.54 -14.05 -13.26
C GLN A 67 -0.50 -14.91 -13.96
#